data_AF-K5ZIQ1-F1
#
_entry.id   AF-K5ZIQ1-F1
#
_cell.length_a   1.000
_cell.length_b   1.000
_cell.length_c   1.000
_cell.angle_alpha   90.00
_cell.angle_beta   90.00
_cell.angle_gamma   90.00
#
_symmetry.space_group_name_H-M   'P 1'
#
loop_
_entity.id
_entity.type
_entity.pdbx_description
1 polymer ?
#
loop_
_entity_poly.entity_id
_entity_poly.type
_entity_poly.pdbx_seq_one_letter_code
_entity_poly.pdbx_strand_id
1 'polypeptide(L)' 'MSELVKNLGVIVLLIGVIILAVPAITGGVTNTILIAGLAVIILGYVGHIVINKKME' A
#
# COMPACT_ATOMS: atom_id res chain seq x y z
N MET A 1 -13.36 4.48 17.48
CA MET A 1 -12.55 3.64 16.57
C MET A 1 -11.09 3.97 16.85
N SER A 2 -10.26 2.98 17.20
CA SER A 2 -8.84 3.23 17.48
C SER A 2 -8.18 3.92 16.27
N GLU A 3 -7.33 4.92 16.50
CA GLU A 3 -6.63 5.67 15.45
C GLU A 3 -5.90 4.75 14.46
N LEU A 4 -5.46 3.59 14.95
CA LEU A 4 -4.85 2.52 14.14
C LEU A 4 -5.74 2.04 12.99
N VAL A 5 -7.05 1.93 13.18
CA VAL A 5 -7.99 1.49 12.15
C VAL A 5 -8.17 2.57 11.09
N LYS A 6 -8.25 3.84 11.52
CA LYS A 6 -8.37 5.01 10.63
C LYS A 6 -7.16 5.15 9.70
N ASN A 7 -5.98 4.84 10.20
CA ASN A 7 -4.72 4.98 9.47
C ASN A 7 -4.27 3.69 8.78
N LEU A 8 -5.00 2.58 8.92
CA LEU A 8 -4.59 1.27 8.39
C LEU A 8 -4.42 1.28 6.87
N GLY A 9 -5.29 1.97 6.14
CA GLY A 9 -5.18 2.11 4.69
C GLY A 9 -3.91 2.84 4.25
N VAL A 10 -3.52 3.90 4.96
CA VAL A 10 -2.26 4.62 4.72
C VAL A 10 -1.04 3.74 5.05
N ILE A 11 -1.11 2.96 6.12
CA ILE A 11 -0.02 2.05 6.51
C ILE A 11 0.21 0.99 5.41
N VAL A 12 -0.86 0.39 4.90
CA VAL A 12 -0.77 -0.60 3.81
C VAL A 12 -0.22 0.03 2.53
N LEU A 13 -0.62 1.27 2.21
CA LEU A 13 -0.10 2.01 1.07
C LEU A 13 1.43 2.25 1.20
N LEU A 14 1.89 2.66 2.38
CA LEU A 14 3.32 2.87 2.65
C LEU A 14 4.13 1.58 2.49
N ILE A 15 3.58 0.43 2.91
CA ILE A 15 4.22 -0.88 2.70
C ILE A 15 4.36 -1.17 1.20
N GLY A 16 3.32 -0.90 0.40
CA GLY A 16 3.38 -1.04 -1.06
C GLY A 16 4.48 -0.18 -1.70
N VAL A 17 4.66 1.05 -1.22
CA VAL A 17 5.73 1.94 -1.67
C VAL A 17 7.11 1.37 -1.33
N ILE A 18 7.31 0.82 -0.13
CA ILE A 18 8.59 0.22 0.28
C ILE A 18 8.94 -0.99 -0.59
N ILE A 19 7.96 -1.84 -0.89
CA ILE A 19 8.12 -3.03 -1.76
C ILE A 19 8.58 -2.63 -3.17
N LEU A 20 8.20 -1.45 -3.66
CA LEU A 20 8.68 -0.93 -4.95
C LEU A 20 10.03 -0.20 -4.81
N ALA A 21 10.20 0.58 -3.76
CA ALA A 21 11.38 1.44 -3.58
C ALA A 21 12.66 0.63 -3.35
N VAL A 22 12.61 -0.43 -2.54
CA VAL A 22 13.79 -1.28 -2.24
C VAL A 22 14.39 -1.90 -3.51
N PRO A 23 13.63 -2.66 -4.32
CA PRO A 23 14.16 -3.23 -5.56
C PRO A 23 14.56 -2.15 -6.59
N ALA A 24 13.91 -0.98 -6.58
CA ALA A 24 14.30 0.15 -7.43
C ALA A 24 15.70 0.69 -7.10
N ILE A 25 16.08 0.74 -5.82
CA ILE A 25 17.41 1.22 -5.41
C ILE A 25 18.48 0.12 -5.37
N THR A 26 18.10 -1.16 -5.25
CA THR A 26 19.05 -2.29 -5.28
C THR A 26 19.31 -2.82 -6.70
N GLY A 27 18.63 -2.30 -7.72
CA GLY A 27 18.76 -2.74 -9.11
C GLY A 27 18.06 -4.07 -9.42
N GLY A 28 17.29 -4.61 -8.48
CA GLY A 28 16.57 -5.89 -8.58
C GLY A 28 15.15 -5.78 -9.15
N VAL A 29 14.85 -4.75 -9.93
CA VAL A 29 13.50 -4.51 -10.47
C VAL A 29 13.15 -5.57 -11.51
N THR A 30 12.08 -6.32 -11.25
CA THR A 30 11.50 -7.27 -12.21
C THR A 30 10.03 -6.91 -12.43
N ASN A 31 9.48 -7.28 -13.59
CA ASN A 31 8.07 -7.04 -13.91
C ASN A 31 7.13 -7.65 -12.85
N THR A 32 7.50 -8.78 -12.26
CA THR A 32 6.76 -9.43 -11.17
C THR A 32 6.67 -8.54 -9.93
N ILE A 33 7.79 -7.91 -9.53
CA ILE A 33 7.86 -7.00 -8.37
C ILE A 33 7.04 -5.73 -8.63
N LEU A 34 7.12 -5.18 -9.85
CA LEU A 34 6.34 -4.01 -10.24
C LEU A 34 4.83 -4.30 -10.18
N ILE A 35 4.40 -5.44 -10.70
CA ILE A 35 3.00 -5.86 -10.66
C ILE A 35 2.55 -6.11 -9.21
N ALA A 36 3.38 -6.80 -8.41
CA ALA A 36 3.07 -7.06 -7.00
C ALA A 36 2.94 -5.76 -6.19
N GLY A 37 3.88 -4.83 -6.35
CA GLY A 37 3.82 -3.53 -5.65
C GLY A 37 2.65 -2.66 -6.11
N LEU A 38 2.34 -2.65 -7.41
CA LEU A 38 1.15 -1.98 -7.95
C LEU A 38 -0.13 -2.56 -7.32
N ALA A 39 -0.26 -3.89 -7.28
CA ALA A 39 -1.42 -4.55 -6.67
C ALA A 39 -1.58 -4.19 -5.18
N VAL A 40 -0.48 -4.13 -4.42
CA VAL A 40 -0.50 -3.72 -3.01
C VAL A 40 -0.91 -2.26 -2.85
N ILE A 41 -0.44 -1.35 -3.71
CA ILE A 41 -0.85 0.07 -3.68
C ILE A 41 -2.34 0.21 -3.98
N ILE A 42 -2.87 -0.50 -4.97
CA ILE A 42 -4.31 -0.49 -5.27
C ILE A 42 -5.11 -1.01 -4.07
N LEU A 43 -4.71 -2.13 -3.48
CA LEU A 43 -5.38 -2.68 -2.30
C LEU A 43 -5.29 -1.74 -1.10
N GLY A 44 -4.15 -1.08 -0.87
CA GLY A 44 -3.98 -0.09 0.19
C GLY A 44 -4.87 1.14 -0.03
N TYR A 45 -4.97 1.63 -1.27
CA TYR A 45 -5.82 2.76 -1.63
C TYR A 45 -7.31 2.42 -1.50
N VAL A 46 -7.75 1.26 -1.99
CA VAL A 46 -9.13 0.78 -1.82
C VAL A 46 -9.45 0.56 -0.35
N GLY A 47 -8.53 -0.05 0.41
CA GLY A 47 -8.65 -0.22 1.85
C GLY A 47 -8.80 1.11 2.58
N HIS A 48 -8.00 2.11 2.20
CA HIS A 48 -8.11 3.47 2.74
C HIS A 48 -9.49 4.10 2.45
N ILE A 49 -9.99 4.00 1.21
CA ILE A 49 -11.31 4.53 0.85
C ILE A 49 -12.42 3.81 1.63
N VAL A 50 -12.40 2.47 1.69
CA VAL A 50 -13.45 1.69 2.35
C VAL A 50 -13.47 1.95 3.86
N ILE A 51 -12.31 2.03 4.49
CA ILE A 51 -12.19 2.37 5.92
C ILE A 51 -12.71 3.79 6.14
N ASN A 52 -12.25 4.76 5.34
CA ASN A 52 -12.67 6.14 5.52
C ASN A 52 -14.18 6.32 5.32
N LYS A 53 -14.78 5.62 4.34
CA LYS A 53 -16.21 5.66 4.03
C LYS A 53 -17.09 4.89 5.04
N LYS A 54 -16.54 3.90 5.76
CA LYS A 54 -17.21 3.19 6.87
C LYS A 54 -17.15 3.95 8.19
N MET A 55 -16.29 4.96 8.29
CA MET A 55 -16.06 5.77 9.48
C MET A 55 -16.83 7.10 9.45
N GLU A 56 -17.38 7.48 8.29
CA GLU A 56 -18.42 8.51 8.14
C GLU A 56 -19.77 8.07 8.72
#